data_AF-A0AAV5BZ29-F1
#
_entry.id   AF-A0AAV5BZ29-F1
#
_cell.length_a   1.000
_cell.length_b   1.000
_cell.length_c   1.000
_cell.angle_alpha   90.00
_cell.angle_beta   90.00
_cell.angle_gamma   90.00
#
_symmetry.space_group_name_H-M   'P 1'
#
loop_
_entity.id
_entity.type
_entity.pdbx_description
1 polymer ?
#
loop_
_entity_poly.entity_id
_entity_poly.type
_entity_poly.pdbx_seq_one_letter_code
_entity_poly.pdbx_strand_id
1 'polypeptide(L)'
;MEQATTYYYLFPLVLALLLPLVLLSKLKNKRCGGVDDEKKVRLPPGPWQLPVIGSLHHLIGKPLVHRALADLARRLDDAPLIYLKLGEVPLVVATSSDAAREVLRTHDAALATRPQSPTMKIMTEDGHGLVFAPYGATWRQLRKDLFSAGSETSATTLQWAMSELMRNSDVMKRAQDELRNNLKGKPKVTEDDLAQMKYLKLVIKETLRLHPPAPLLIPRESMESCNILGYHVPKGTTVLVNAWAIARDPKYWEHAEEFKPERFESGTIDFKGMDYEYIPFGAGRRICPGMAFALSNMELVLAALLYHFDWKLTAGLKPSELDMIEEMGITVRKKNDLYLHPIVRVPPQST
;
A
#
# COMPACT_ATOMS: atom_id res chain seq x y z
N MET A 1 -53.69 4.58 -7.93
CA MET A 1 -52.75 3.45 -7.82
C MET A 1 -52.20 2.99 -9.18
N GLU A 2 -52.90 3.20 -10.30
CA GLU A 2 -52.42 2.78 -11.64
C GLU A 2 -51.25 3.58 -12.24
N GLN A 3 -51.12 4.88 -11.95
CA GLN A 3 -50.04 5.70 -12.53
C GLN A 3 -48.63 5.31 -12.04
N ALA A 4 -48.49 4.86 -10.80
CA ALA A 4 -47.19 4.46 -10.24
C ALA A 4 -46.68 3.14 -10.85
N THR A 5 -47.60 2.23 -11.17
CA THR A 5 -47.30 0.93 -11.78
C THR A 5 -46.80 1.10 -13.22
N THR A 6 -47.40 2.01 -13.99
CA THR A 6 -46.97 2.31 -15.36
C THR A 6 -45.55 2.85 -15.39
N TYR A 7 -45.18 3.79 -14.50
CA TYR A 7 -43.81 4.31 -14.41
C TYR A 7 -42.79 3.24 -14.02
N TYR A 8 -43.17 2.29 -13.16
CA TYR A 8 -42.29 1.19 -12.72
C TYR A 8 -41.89 0.24 -13.87
N TYR A 9 -42.77 0.05 -14.87
CA TYR A 9 -42.47 -0.75 -16.05
C TYR A 9 -41.93 0.07 -17.24
N LEU A 10 -42.35 1.33 -17.39
CA LEU A 10 -41.86 2.20 -18.47
C LEU A 10 -40.40 2.60 -18.28
N PHE A 11 -39.99 2.89 -17.03
CA PHE A 11 -38.63 3.35 -16.74
C PHE A 11 -37.52 2.35 -17.13
N PRO A 12 -37.57 1.06 -16.74
CA PRO A 12 -36.57 0.08 -17.17
C PRO A 12 -36.63 -0.20 -18.68
N LEU A 13 -37.81 -0.09 -19.30
CA LEU A 13 -38.00 -0.31 -20.74
C LEU A 13 -37.41 0.84 -21.56
N VAL A 14 -37.56 2.09 -21.08
CA VAL A 14 -36.87 3.27 -21.64
C VAL A 14 -35.36 3.17 -21.43
N LEU A 15 -34.89 2.73 -20.27
CA LEU A 15 -33.45 2.52 -20.01
C LEU A 15 -32.86 1.45 -20.94
N ALA A 16 -33.59 0.34 -21.14
CA ALA A 16 -33.20 -0.76 -22.02
C ALA A 16 -33.18 -0.37 -23.51
N LEU A 17 -33.97 0.63 -23.92
CA LEU A 17 -33.96 1.18 -25.27
C LEU A 17 -32.90 2.28 -25.47
N LEU A 18 -32.65 3.12 -24.46
CA LEU A 18 -31.67 4.20 -24.53
C LEU A 18 -30.22 3.71 -24.43
N LEU A 19 -29.93 2.69 -23.62
CA LEU A 19 -28.58 2.13 -23.46
C LEU A 19 -27.96 1.63 -24.79
N PRO A 20 -28.67 0.84 -25.63
CA PRO A 20 -28.20 0.46 -26.96
C PRO A 20 -28.03 1.64 -27.92
N LEU A 21 -28.93 2.63 -27.88
CA LEU A 21 -28.85 3.84 -28.72
C LEU A 21 -27.63 4.71 -28.36
N VAL A 22 -27.31 4.85 -27.08
CA VAL A 22 -26.10 5.53 -26.60
C VAL A 22 -24.85 4.71 -26.94
N LEU A 23 -24.90 3.37 -26.84
CA LEU A 23 -23.81 2.51 -27.30
C LEU A 23 -23.57 2.66 -28.82
N LEU A 24 -24.65 2.66 -29.61
CA LEU A 24 -24.59 2.75 -31.08
C LEU A 24 -24.14 4.14 -31.55
N SER A 25 -24.55 5.22 -30.88
CA SER A 25 -24.08 6.58 -31.19
C SER A 25 -22.59 6.73 -30.89
N LYS A 26 -22.09 6.13 -29.80
CA LYS A 26 -20.65 6.08 -29.50
C LYS A 26 -19.86 5.16 -30.44
N LEU A 27 -20.48 4.12 -30.98
CA LEU A 27 -19.88 3.26 -32.02
C LEU A 27 -19.83 3.95 -33.39
N LYS A 28 -20.83 4.78 -33.74
CA LYS A 28 -20.85 5.56 -34.99
C LYS A 28 -19.82 6.69 -35.00
N ASN A 29 -19.51 7.27 -33.85
CA ASN A 29 -18.47 8.31 -33.71
C ASN A 29 -17.03 7.78 -33.89
N LYS A 30 -16.86 6.49 -34.24
CA LYS A 30 -15.57 5.86 -34.56
C LYS A 30 -15.32 5.65 -36.06
N ARG A 31 -16.20 6.11 -36.94
CA ARG A 31 -15.97 6.08 -38.41
C ARG A 31 -16.03 7.49 -38.98
N CYS A 32 -14.82 8.01 -39.23
CA CYS A 32 -14.40 9.15 -40.06
C CYS A 32 -13.52 10.12 -39.27
N GLY A 33 -12.21 9.84 -39.27
CA GLY A 33 -11.14 10.77 -38.98
C GLY A 33 -9.96 10.36 -39.85
N GLY A 34 -9.63 11.21 -40.82
CA GLY A 34 -8.59 10.98 -41.81
C GLY A 34 -7.17 11.04 -41.22
N VAL A 35 -6.22 10.77 -42.12
CA VAL A 35 -4.77 10.77 -41.93
C VAL A 35 -4.28 12.07 -41.29
N ASP A 36 -3.63 11.98 -40.13
CA ASP A 36 -2.66 12.96 -39.65
C ASP A 36 -1.44 12.20 -39.08
N ASP A 37 -0.27 12.52 -39.63
CA ASP A 37 1.05 12.01 -39.25
C ASP A 37 1.53 12.74 -37.98
N GLU A 38 0.87 12.47 -36.85
CA GLU A 38 1.28 12.94 -35.53
C GLU A 38 2.08 11.85 -34.81
N LYS A 39 3.21 12.22 -34.20
CA LYS A 39 4.01 11.37 -33.30
C LYS A 39 3.08 10.53 -32.41
N LYS A 40 2.93 9.24 -32.73
CA LYS A 40 2.00 8.32 -32.07
C LYS A 40 2.27 8.34 -30.56
N VAL A 41 1.40 9.03 -29.81
CA VAL A 41 1.49 9.15 -28.36
C VAL A 41 1.34 7.74 -27.77
N ARG A 42 2.44 7.20 -27.22
CA ARG A 42 2.48 5.84 -26.70
C ARG A 42 1.96 5.83 -25.26
N LEU A 43 0.67 5.55 -25.07
CA LEU A 43 0.12 5.34 -23.72
C LEU A 43 0.64 4.02 -23.12
N PRO A 44 0.70 3.90 -21.77
CA PRO A 44 1.01 2.61 -21.14
C PRO A 44 0.02 1.53 -21.59
N PRO A 45 0.45 0.26 -21.67
CA PRO A 45 -0.44 -0.85 -22.02
C PRO A 45 -1.57 -0.95 -21.00
N GLY A 46 -2.76 -1.34 -21.46
CA GLY A 46 -3.93 -1.47 -20.60
C GLY A 46 -4.85 -2.58 -21.07
N PRO A 47 -5.67 -3.15 -20.18
CA PRO A 47 -6.67 -4.12 -20.58
C PRO A 47 -7.77 -3.45 -21.40
N TRP A 48 -8.58 -4.29 -22.05
CA TRP A 48 -9.77 -3.84 -22.76
C TRP A 48 -10.76 -3.10 -21.84
N GLN A 49 -11.54 -2.20 -22.45
CA GLN A 49 -12.39 -1.24 -21.76
C GLN A 49 -13.85 -1.37 -22.22
N LEU A 50 -14.78 -1.31 -21.27
CA LEU A 50 -16.22 -1.22 -21.54
C LEU A 50 -16.67 0.24 -21.67
N PRO A 51 -17.75 0.52 -22.42
CA PRO A 51 -18.38 1.84 -22.41
C PRO A 51 -18.74 2.25 -20.98
N VAL A 52 -18.58 3.54 -20.67
CA VAL A 52 -18.92 4.18 -19.38
C VAL A 52 -18.04 3.77 -18.20
N ILE A 53 -17.88 2.47 -17.91
CA ILE A 53 -17.13 2.00 -16.71
C ILE A 53 -15.64 1.76 -16.96
N GLY A 54 -15.21 1.76 -18.23
CA GLY A 54 -13.82 1.54 -18.63
C GLY A 54 -13.29 0.18 -18.17
N SER A 55 -12.18 0.18 -17.43
CA SER A 55 -11.48 -0.99 -16.90
C SER A 55 -11.94 -1.41 -15.50
N LEU A 56 -12.94 -0.75 -14.90
CA LEU A 56 -13.35 -1.00 -13.51
C LEU A 56 -13.78 -2.46 -13.26
N HIS A 57 -14.39 -3.10 -14.25
CA HIS A 57 -14.83 -4.50 -14.19
C HIS A 57 -13.71 -5.53 -13.96
N HIS A 58 -12.44 -5.19 -14.21
CA HIS A 58 -11.29 -6.03 -13.86
C HIS A 58 -11.00 -6.07 -12.36
N LEU A 59 -11.49 -5.07 -11.62
CA LEU A 59 -11.21 -4.86 -10.19
C LEU A 59 -12.42 -5.19 -9.30
N ILE A 60 -13.64 -5.09 -9.84
CA ILE A 60 -14.87 -5.39 -9.08
C ILE A 60 -14.82 -6.83 -8.55
N GLY A 61 -15.14 -7.00 -7.26
CA GLY A 61 -15.16 -8.30 -6.58
C GLY A 61 -13.78 -8.86 -6.24
N LYS A 62 -12.69 -8.15 -6.53
CA LYS A 62 -11.34 -8.53 -6.09
C LYS A 62 -11.11 -8.02 -4.67
N PRO A 63 -10.87 -8.90 -3.68
CA PRO A 63 -10.72 -8.46 -2.28
C PRO A 63 -9.43 -7.64 -2.06
N LEU A 64 -8.39 -7.89 -2.86
CA LEU A 64 -7.08 -7.24 -2.74
C LEU A 64 -6.73 -6.59 -4.08
N VAL A 65 -7.05 -5.30 -4.21
CA VAL A 65 -6.90 -4.55 -5.47
C VAL A 65 -5.44 -4.51 -5.95
N HIS A 66 -4.50 -4.38 -5.02
CA HIS A 66 -3.07 -4.34 -5.34
C HIS A 66 -2.57 -5.63 -6.01
N ARG A 67 -3.09 -6.80 -5.61
CA ARG A 67 -2.78 -8.08 -6.26
C ARG A 67 -3.45 -8.18 -7.63
N ALA A 68 -4.71 -7.76 -7.74
CA ALA A 68 -5.42 -7.74 -9.04
C ALA A 68 -4.69 -6.86 -10.08
N LEU A 69 -4.14 -5.73 -9.65
CA LEU A 69 -3.32 -4.86 -10.50
C LEU A 69 -1.99 -5.51 -10.89
N ALA A 70 -1.34 -6.23 -9.97
CA ALA A 70 -0.13 -6.99 -10.27
C ALA A 70 -0.40 -8.14 -11.27
N ASP A 71 -1.50 -8.89 -11.08
CA ASP A 71 -1.94 -9.94 -12.01
C ASP A 71 -2.19 -9.40 -13.41
N LEU A 72 -2.77 -8.19 -13.49
CA LEU A 72 -3.00 -7.52 -14.76
C LEU A 72 -1.69 -7.13 -15.44
N ALA A 73 -0.72 -6.59 -14.70
CA ALA A 73 0.61 -6.29 -15.25
C ALA A 73 1.30 -7.54 -15.79
N ARG A 74 1.25 -8.66 -15.06
CA ARG A 74 1.78 -9.96 -15.52
C ARG A 74 1.13 -10.45 -16.82
N ARG A 75 -0.19 -10.29 -16.94
CA ARG A 75 -0.93 -10.64 -18.18
C ARG A 75 -0.60 -9.71 -19.36
N LEU A 76 -0.04 -8.54 -19.08
CA LEU A 76 0.40 -7.55 -20.06
C LEU A 76 1.92 -7.63 -20.27
N ASP A 77 2.50 -8.83 -20.19
CA ASP A 77 3.94 -9.10 -20.42
C ASP A 77 4.83 -8.36 -19.41
N ASP A 78 4.53 -8.55 -18.12
CA ASP A 78 5.21 -7.90 -16.98
C ASP A 78 5.38 -6.37 -17.16
N ALA A 79 4.33 -5.74 -17.69
CA ALA A 79 4.35 -4.32 -18.03
C ALA A 79 4.80 -3.47 -16.82
N PRO A 80 5.81 -2.59 -16.98
CA PRO A 80 6.33 -1.76 -15.89
C PRO A 80 5.37 -0.64 -15.48
N LEU A 81 4.46 -0.28 -16.38
CA LEU A 81 3.37 0.66 -16.21
C LEU A 81 2.11 0.10 -16.86
N ILE A 82 0.98 0.18 -16.17
CA ILE A 82 -0.32 -0.16 -16.75
C ILE A 82 -1.25 1.04 -16.74
N TYR A 83 -2.05 1.19 -17.81
CA TYR A 83 -3.07 2.21 -17.94
C TYR A 83 -4.46 1.60 -17.74
N LEU A 84 -5.26 2.26 -16.92
CA LEU A 84 -6.63 1.90 -16.59
C LEU A 84 -7.50 3.14 -16.73
N LYS A 85 -8.76 2.92 -17.10
CA LYS A 85 -9.77 3.98 -17.08
C LYS A 85 -10.88 3.59 -16.12
N LEU A 86 -10.97 4.23 -14.97
CA LEU A 86 -12.02 3.96 -13.99
C LEU A 86 -13.15 4.97 -14.19
N GLY A 87 -14.14 4.60 -15.00
CA GLY A 87 -15.14 5.55 -15.47
C GLY A 87 -14.54 6.55 -16.47
N GLU A 88 -14.49 7.83 -16.08
CA GLU A 88 -13.80 8.90 -16.82
C GLU A 88 -12.42 9.21 -16.26
N VAL A 89 -12.04 8.60 -15.12
CA VAL A 89 -10.78 8.90 -14.43
C VAL A 89 -9.64 8.06 -15.03
N PRO A 90 -8.61 8.70 -15.63
CA PRO A 90 -7.41 8.00 -16.07
C PRO A 90 -6.54 7.62 -14.87
N LEU A 91 -6.11 6.36 -14.84
CA LEU A 91 -5.27 5.79 -13.80
C LEU A 91 -4.05 5.11 -14.45
N VAL A 92 -2.87 5.47 -13.99
CA VAL A 92 -1.61 4.78 -14.32
C VAL A 92 -1.08 4.11 -13.07
N VAL A 93 -0.64 2.86 -13.17
CA VAL A 93 -0.04 2.12 -12.05
C VAL A 93 1.36 1.69 -12.43
N ALA A 94 2.36 2.13 -11.67
CA ALA A 94 3.73 1.65 -11.73
C ALA A 94 3.86 0.34 -10.94
N THR A 95 4.41 -0.68 -11.59
CA THR A 95 4.49 -2.06 -11.08
C THR A 95 5.92 -2.60 -11.05
N SER A 96 6.89 -1.84 -11.57
CA SER A 96 8.32 -2.16 -11.52
C SER A 96 9.11 -1.10 -10.75
N SER A 97 10.29 -1.47 -10.26
CA SER A 97 11.20 -0.56 -9.55
C SER A 97 11.70 0.60 -10.45
N ASP A 98 11.96 0.35 -11.74
CA ASP A 98 12.38 1.38 -12.69
C ASP A 98 11.26 2.40 -12.95
N ALA A 99 10.00 1.94 -13.10
CA ALA A 99 8.85 2.84 -13.20
C ALA A 99 8.63 3.63 -11.90
N ALA A 100 8.76 2.97 -10.74
CA ALA A 100 8.66 3.64 -9.45
C ALA A 100 9.75 4.71 -9.28
N ARG A 101 10.97 4.45 -9.74
CA ARG A 101 12.07 5.44 -9.75
C ARG A 101 11.70 6.67 -10.56
N GLU A 102 11.19 6.48 -11.77
CA GLU A 102 10.78 7.62 -12.60
C GLU A 102 9.63 8.42 -11.97
N VAL A 103 8.63 7.72 -11.40
CA VAL A 103 7.49 8.37 -10.73
C VAL A 103 7.91 9.13 -9.46
N LEU A 104 8.76 8.52 -8.63
CA LEU A 104 9.05 9.00 -7.28
C LEU A 104 10.27 9.92 -7.21
N ARG A 105 11.13 9.93 -8.23
CA ARG A 105 12.37 10.74 -8.29
C ARG A 105 12.42 11.62 -9.51
N THR A 106 12.40 11.05 -10.72
CA THR A 106 12.61 11.83 -11.96
C THR A 106 11.51 12.85 -12.18
N HIS A 107 10.26 12.44 -11.97
CA HIS A 107 9.07 13.29 -12.11
C HIS A 107 8.49 13.69 -10.75
N ASP A 108 9.30 13.74 -9.69
CA ASP A 108 8.81 13.92 -8.32
C ASP A 108 8.07 15.25 -8.13
N ALA A 109 8.48 16.32 -8.81
CA ALA A 109 7.83 17.61 -8.78
C ALA A 109 6.48 17.57 -9.49
N ALA A 110 6.43 16.99 -10.69
CA ALA A 110 5.21 16.86 -11.50
C ALA A 110 4.18 15.90 -10.89
N LEU A 111 4.63 14.92 -10.09
CA LEU A 111 3.81 13.84 -9.52
C LEU A 111 3.78 13.87 -7.98
N ALA A 112 4.12 15.00 -7.33
CA ALA A 112 4.06 15.13 -5.87
C ALA A 112 2.66 15.45 -5.35
N THR A 113 1.82 16.07 -6.18
CA THR A 113 0.46 16.45 -5.82
C THR A 113 -0.40 15.21 -5.62
N ARG A 114 -1.28 15.23 -4.62
CA ARG A 114 -2.24 14.14 -4.39
C ARG A 114 -3.58 14.56 -4.99
N PRO A 115 -4.29 13.67 -5.70
CA PRO A 115 -5.62 14.00 -6.19
C PRO A 115 -6.53 14.27 -4.99
N GLN A 116 -7.21 15.43 -5.01
CA GLN A 116 -8.14 15.79 -3.95
C GLN A 116 -9.55 15.38 -4.34
N SER A 117 -10.15 14.48 -3.56
CA SER A 117 -11.58 14.25 -3.64
C SER A 117 -12.34 15.54 -3.26
N PRO A 118 -13.57 15.75 -3.75
CA PRO A 118 -14.39 16.90 -3.34
C PRO A 118 -14.52 17.02 -1.82
N THR A 119 -14.62 15.89 -1.12
CA THR A 119 -14.59 15.83 0.35
C THR A 119 -13.31 16.43 0.92
N MET A 120 -12.15 16.14 0.33
CA MET A 120 -10.87 16.64 0.82
C MET A 120 -10.67 18.14 0.54
N LYS A 121 -11.21 18.66 -0.56
CA LYS A 121 -11.20 20.12 -0.84
C LYS A 121 -11.97 20.91 0.22
N ILE A 122 -13.14 20.39 0.64
CA ILE A 122 -13.95 20.97 1.71
C ILE A 122 -13.22 20.90 3.07
N MET A 123 -12.35 19.89 3.28
CA MET A 123 -11.63 19.69 4.54
C MET A 123 -10.40 20.59 4.72
N THR A 124 -9.84 21.15 3.65
CA THR A 124 -8.53 21.84 3.66
C THR A 124 -8.60 23.35 3.42
N GLU A 125 -9.79 23.95 3.49
CA GLU A 125 -10.09 25.28 2.93
C GLU A 125 -9.17 26.43 3.41
N ASP A 126 -8.53 26.31 4.58
CA ASP A 126 -7.69 27.38 5.15
C ASP A 126 -6.18 27.10 5.23
N GLY A 127 -5.69 25.95 4.74
CA GLY A 127 -4.24 25.70 4.59
C GLY A 127 -3.37 25.75 5.87
N HIS A 128 -3.96 25.87 7.05
CA HIS A 128 -3.22 25.86 8.32
C HIS A 128 -2.80 24.43 8.69
N GLY A 129 -1.49 24.20 8.84
CA GLY A 129 -0.96 22.93 9.36
C GLY A 129 -1.42 22.67 10.80
N LEU A 130 -1.34 21.40 11.23
CA LEU A 130 -1.84 20.93 12.54
C LEU A 130 -1.39 21.80 13.74
N VAL A 131 -0.18 22.35 13.69
CA VAL A 131 0.44 23.09 14.80
C VAL A 131 -0.16 24.49 14.99
N PHE A 132 -0.54 25.18 13.91
CA PHE A 132 -1.03 26.56 13.96
C PHE A 132 -2.53 26.67 13.68
N ALA A 133 -3.20 25.54 13.42
CA ALA A 133 -4.64 25.51 13.23
C ALA A 133 -5.35 25.90 14.55
N PRO A 134 -6.24 26.90 14.56
CA PRO A 134 -7.04 27.23 15.73
C PRO A 134 -7.91 26.03 16.11
N TYR A 135 -8.19 25.86 17.40
CA TYR A 135 -9.04 24.77 17.87
C TYR A 135 -10.43 24.86 17.23
N GLY A 136 -10.79 23.85 16.43
CA GLY A 136 -11.96 23.88 15.57
C GLY A 136 -12.15 22.57 14.81
N ALA A 137 -13.05 22.55 13.82
CA ALA A 137 -13.33 21.36 13.01
C ALA A 137 -12.06 20.87 12.28
N THR A 138 -11.33 21.80 11.65
CA THR A 138 -10.06 21.54 10.93
C THR A 138 -9.00 20.94 11.86
N TRP A 139 -8.74 21.53 13.03
CA TRP A 139 -7.77 20.99 14.00
C TRP A 139 -8.16 19.58 14.48
N ARG A 140 -9.45 19.37 14.82
CA ARG A 140 -9.93 18.04 15.25
C ARG A 140 -9.72 16.98 14.17
N GLN A 141 -9.87 17.36 12.90
CA GLN A 141 -9.67 16.46 11.78
C GLN A 141 -8.19 16.20 11.49
N LEU A 142 -7.35 17.23 11.42
CA LEU A 142 -5.89 17.08 11.24
C LEU A 142 -5.28 16.21 12.35
N ARG A 143 -5.78 16.34 13.59
CA ARG A 143 -5.37 15.48 14.71
C ARG A 143 -5.76 14.01 14.48
N LYS A 144 -6.98 13.76 13.98
CA LYS A 144 -7.44 12.40 13.64
C LYS A 144 -6.61 11.81 12.50
N ASP A 145 -6.29 12.61 11.49
CA ASP A 145 -5.49 12.16 10.34
C ASP A 145 -4.07 11.78 10.79
N LEU A 146 -3.42 12.62 11.61
CA LEU A 146 -2.09 12.31 12.18
C LEU A 146 -2.13 11.03 13.03
N PHE A 147 -3.11 10.93 13.94
CA PHE A 147 -3.23 9.78 14.84
C PHE A 147 -3.48 8.49 14.06
N SER A 148 -4.38 8.53 13.07
CA SER A 148 -4.70 7.37 12.23
C SER A 148 -3.49 6.95 11.39
N ALA A 149 -2.78 7.91 10.78
CA ALA A 149 -1.62 7.63 9.95
C ALA A 149 -0.45 6.99 10.74
N GLY A 150 -0.20 7.44 11.97
CA GLY A 150 0.90 6.93 12.81
C GLY A 150 0.56 5.65 13.57
N SER A 151 -0.68 5.49 14.03
CA SER A 151 -1.06 4.38 14.91
C SER A 151 -1.42 3.12 14.12
N GLU A 152 -2.32 3.23 13.13
CA GLU A 152 -2.86 2.07 12.42
C GLU A 152 -1.79 1.33 11.62
N THR A 153 -0.89 2.08 10.95
CA THR A 153 0.19 1.51 10.13
C THR A 153 1.23 0.77 10.96
N SER A 154 1.66 1.36 12.08
CA SER A 154 2.63 0.76 13.00
C SER A 154 2.04 -0.49 13.68
N ALA A 155 0.79 -0.42 14.14
CA ALA A 155 0.10 -1.56 14.74
C ALA A 155 -0.10 -2.71 13.76
N THR A 156 -0.52 -2.41 12.52
CA THR A 156 -0.65 -3.41 11.44
C THR A 156 0.69 -4.11 11.18
N THR A 157 1.78 -3.35 11.11
CA THR A 157 3.12 -3.92 10.90
C THR A 157 3.54 -4.83 12.05
N LEU A 158 3.29 -4.43 13.31
CA LEU A 158 3.59 -5.26 14.48
C LEU A 158 2.78 -6.56 14.51
N GLN A 159 1.51 -6.52 14.11
CA GLN A 159 0.66 -7.72 13.99
C GLN A 159 1.20 -8.70 12.93
N TRP A 160 1.64 -8.18 11.78
CA TRP A 160 2.29 -8.98 10.75
C TRP A 160 3.64 -9.54 11.22
N ALA A 161 4.46 -8.74 11.89
CA ALA A 161 5.74 -9.18 12.45
C ALA A 161 5.52 -10.34 13.42
N MET A 162 4.60 -10.20 14.38
CA MET A 162 4.26 -11.27 15.31
C MET A 162 3.73 -12.51 14.59
N SER A 163 2.90 -12.35 13.56
CA SER A 163 2.38 -13.50 12.78
C SER A 163 3.49 -14.25 12.06
N GLU A 164 4.39 -13.54 11.40
CA GLU A 164 5.52 -14.18 10.69
C GLU A 164 6.50 -14.82 11.67
N LEU A 165 6.77 -14.19 12.82
CA LEU A 165 7.61 -14.80 13.85
C LEU A 165 6.97 -16.08 14.42
N MET A 166 5.65 -16.09 14.65
CA MET A 166 4.94 -17.29 15.10
C MET A 166 4.92 -18.40 14.06
N ARG A 167 4.93 -18.05 12.77
CA ARG A 167 5.03 -19.00 11.65
C ARG A 167 6.45 -19.53 11.45
N ASN A 168 7.47 -18.75 11.82
CA ASN A 168 8.89 -19.04 11.62
C ASN A 168 9.64 -19.10 12.98
N SER A 169 9.53 -20.24 13.66
CA SER A 169 10.05 -20.41 15.03
C SER A 169 11.56 -20.15 15.17
N ASP A 170 12.35 -20.45 14.13
CA ASP A 170 13.79 -20.22 14.15
C ASP A 170 14.13 -18.72 14.13
N VAL A 171 13.38 -17.95 13.35
CA VAL A 171 13.50 -16.48 13.29
C VAL A 171 13.06 -15.86 14.62
N MET A 172 11.94 -16.33 15.18
CA MET A 172 11.47 -15.93 16.52
C MET A 172 12.55 -16.15 17.57
N LYS A 173 13.09 -17.37 17.63
CA LYS A 173 14.12 -17.74 18.59
C LYS A 173 15.37 -16.87 18.44
N ARG A 174 15.85 -16.66 17.21
CA ARG A 174 17.02 -15.82 16.94
C ARG A 174 16.82 -14.37 17.40
N ALA A 175 15.64 -13.79 17.16
CA ALA A 175 15.31 -12.44 17.64
C ALA A 175 15.23 -12.36 19.17
N GLN A 176 14.60 -13.34 19.83
CA GLN A 176 14.55 -13.42 21.29
C GLN A 176 15.94 -13.61 21.91
N ASP A 177 16.78 -14.46 21.32
CA ASP A 177 18.15 -14.71 21.78
C ASP A 177 19.02 -13.45 21.65
N GLU A 178 18.93 -12.70 20.54
CA GLU A 178 19.59 -11.39 20.41
C GLU A 178 19.21 -10.45 21.56
N LEU A 179 17.91 -10.26 21.79
CA LEU A 179 17.41 -9.37 22.83
C LEU A 179 17.88 -9.79 24.23
N ARG A 180 17.74 -11.07 24.57
CA ARG A 180 18.06 -11.59 25.91
C ARG A 180 19.56 -11.59 26.19
N ASN A 181 20.38 -11.89 25.19
CA ASN A 181 21.84 -11.86 25.32
C ASN A 181 22.39 -10.44 25.47
N ASN A 182 21.80 -9.47 24.77
CA ASN A 182 22.23 -8.07 24.83
C ASN A 182 21.77 -7.38 26.13
N LEU A 183 20.54 -7.67 26.58
CA LEU A 183 19.93 -7.00 27.74
C LEU A 183 20.26 -7.67 29.09
N LYS A 184 20.70 -8.93 29.10
CA LYS A 184 21.23 -9.65 30.28
C LYS A 184 20.36 -9.54 31.54
N GLY A 185 19.04 -9.66 31.40
CA GLY A 185 18.11 -9.63 32.55
C GLY A 185 17.73 -8.23 33.04
N LYS A 186 18.03 -7.16 32.28
CA LYS A 186 17.51 -5.81 32.52
C LYS A 186 15.98 -5.84 32.71
N PRO A 187 15.41 -5.07 33.65
CA PRO A 187 13.98 -5.17 33.99
C PRO A 187 13.05 -4.57 32.93
N LYS A 188 13.57 -3.78 31.98
CA LYS A 188 12.80 -3.09 30.94
C LYS A 188 13.66 -2.79 29.72
N VAL A 189 13.08 -2.92 28.53
CA VAL A 189 13.67 -2.45 27.27
C VAL A 189 13.49 -0.94 27.13
N THR A 190 14.55 -0.22 26.80
CA THR A 190 14.54 1.23 26.55
C THR A 190 14.99 1.55 25.13
N GLU A 191 14.70 2.76 24.64
CA GLU A 191 15.09 3.20 23.29
C GLU A 191 16.61 3.09 23.04
N ASP A 192 17.43 3.42 24.04
CA ASP A 192 18.89 3.33 23.95
C ASP A 192 19.39 1.91 23.66
N ASP A 193 18.64 0.88 24.06
CA ASP A 193 19.04 -0.51 23.84
C ASP A 193 18.88 -0.90 22.36
N LEU A 194 17.96 -0.25 21.63
CA LEU A 194 17.58 -0.59 20.27
C LEU A 194 18.74 -0.39 19.27
N ALA A 195 19.73 0.45 19.61
CA ALA A 195 20.92 0.64 18.78
C ALA A 195 21.64 -0.69 18.47
N GLN A 196 21.64 -1.63 19.43
CA GLN A 196 22.34 -2.92 19.32
C GLN A 196 21.46 -4.06 18.77
N MET A 197 20.16 -3.85 18.57
CA MET A 197 19.21 -4.88 18.13
C MET A 197 19.18 -4.96 16.60
N LYS A 198 20.22 -5.57 16.02
CA LYS A 198 20.42 -5.62 14.57
C LYS A 198 19.41 -6.55 13.90
N TYR A 199 19.27 -7.77 14.41
CA TYR A 199 18.40 -8.78 13.83
C TYR A 199 16.92 -8.41 13.96
N LEU A 200 16.51 -7.83 15.10
CA LEU A 200 15.16 -7.27 15.27
C LEU A 200 14.80 -6.26 14.16
N LYS A 201 15.74 -5.39 13.77
CA LYS A 201 15.54 -4.43 12.67
C LYS A 201 15.40 -5.12 11.32
N LEU A 202 16.10 -6.23 11.10
CA LEU A 202 15.94 -7.04 9.89
C LEU A 202 14.55 -7.69 9.82
N VAL A 203 14.02 -8.17 10.97
CA VAL A 203 12.67 -8.71 11.07
C VAL A 203 11.64 -7.65 10.68
N ILE A 204 11.77 -6.42 11.19
CA ILE A 204 10.88 -5.30 10.82
C ILE A 204 11.00 -4.97 9.34
N LYS A 205 12.23 -4.92 8.79
CA LYS A 205 12.45 -4.69 7.36
C LYS A 205 11.74 -5.72 6.48
N GLU A 206 11.90 -7.01 6.79
CA GLU A 206 11.28 -8.09 6.03
C GLU A 206 9.76 -8.12 6.21
N THR A 207 9.27 -7.77 7.39
CA THR A 207 7.83 -7.59 7.63
C THR A 207 7.26 -6.51 6.72
N LEU A 208 7.91 -5.35 6.65
CA LEU A 208 7.49 -4.25 5.76
C LEU A 208 7.61 -4.60 4.27
N ARG A 209 8.54 -5.49 3.88
CA ARG A 209 8.68 -5.98 2.51
C ARG A 209 7.50 -6.86 2.12
N LEU A 210 7.21 -7.88 2.94
CA LEU A 210 6.16 -8.85 2.65
C LEU A 210 4.77 -8.29 2.91
N HIS A 211 4.59 -7.52 3.98
CA HIS A 211 3.29 -7.06 4.45
C HIS A 211 3.26 -5.52 4.59
N PRO A 212 3.49 -4.77 3.50
CA PRO A 212 3.44 -3.30 3.57
C PRO A 212 2.02 -2.86 3.94
N PRO A 213 1.82 -2.05 5.00
CA PRO A 213 0.48 -1.58 5.38
C PRO A 213 -0.24 -0.84 4.25
N ALA A 214 0.51 -0.14 3.39
CA ALA A 214 0.02 0.52 2.18
C ALA A 214 0.64 -0.11 0.92
N PRO A 215 0.12 -1.25 0.42
CA PRO A 215 0.71 -1.96 -0.72
C PRO A 215 0.60 -1.21 -2.04
N LEU A 216 -0.45 -0.38 -2.19
CA LEU A 216 -0.49 0.71 -3.16
C LEU A 216 -0.09 1.98 -2.41
N LEU A 217 0.99 2.62 -2.82
CA LEU A 217 1.36 3.91 -2.25
C LEU A 217 0.25 4.93 -2.49
N ILE A 218 0.18 5.95 -1.61
CA ILE A 218 -0.87 6.97 -1.66
C ILE A 218 -0.91 7.61 -3.06
N PRO A 219 -2.12 7.76 -3.66
CA PRO A 219 -2.27 8.29 -5.01
C PRO A 219 -1.59 9.63 -5.23
N ARG A 220 -1.03 9.76 -6.43
CA ARG A 220 -0.42 10.98 -6.97
C ARG A 220 -1.24 11.47 -8.16
N GLU A 221 -1.18 12.75 -8.45
CA GLU A 221 -1.81 13.37 -9.61
C GLU A 221 -0.72 14.06 -10.43
N SER A 222 -0.74 13.81 -11.75
CA SER A 222 0.14 14.47 -12.69
C SER A 222 -0.26 15.93 -12.89
N MET A 223 0.61 16.86 -12.50
CA MET A 223 0.37 18.30 -12.64
C MET A 223 0.59 18.81 -14.08
N GLU A 224 1.36 18.07 -14.86
CA GLU A 224 1.70 18.33 -16.24
C GLU A 224 1.88 17.01 -16.98
N SER A 225 1.66 17.01 -18.30
CA SER A 225 1.90 15.81 -19.10
C SER A 225 3.39 15.46 -19.07
N CYS A 226 3.71 14.20 -18.81
CA CYS A 226 5.09 13.71 -18.75
C CYS A 226 5.25 12.39 -19.51
N ASN A 227 6.49 11.94 -19.69
CA ASN A 227 6.78 10.64 -20.28
C ASN A 227 7.50 9.79 -19.25
N ILE A 228 6.94 8.63 -18.92
CA ILE A 228 7.52 7.67 -17.98
C ILE A 228 7.90 6.40 -18.74
N LEU A 229 9.18 6.02 -18.77
CA LEU A 229 9.72 4.88 -19.52
C LEU A 229 9.31 4.90 -21.01
N GLY A 230 9.25 6.10 -21.60
CA GLY A 230 8.80 6.30 -22.98
C GLY A 230 7.28 6.22 -23.20
N TYR A 231 6.50 6.08 -22.13
CA TYR A 231 5.04 6.14 -22.16
C TYR A 231 4.53 7.52 -21.77
N HIS A 232 3.59 8.06 -22.55
CA HIS A 232 2.98 9.34 -22.26
C HIS A 232 1.94 9.23 -21.14
N VAL A 233 2.05 10.11 -20.15
CA VAL A 233 1.11 10.26 -19.04
C VAL A 233 0.51 11.66 -19.12
N PRO A 234 -0.79 11.79 -19.47
CA PRO A 234 -1.45 13.08 -19.57
C PRO A 234 -1.58 13.78 -18.21
N LYS A 235 -1.58 15.12 -18.22
CA LYS A 235 -1.96 15.95 -17.07
C LYS A 235 -3.30 15.52 -16.47
N GLY A 236 -3.40 15.55 -15.14
CA GLY A 236 -4.58 15.15 -14.37
C GLY A 236 -4.71 13.64 -14.17
N THR A 237 -3.77 12.85 -14.69
CA THR A 237 -3.77 11.40 -14.49
C THR A 237 -3.44 11.04 -13.05
N THR A 238 -4.26 10.18 -12.45
CA THR A 238 -3.92 9.57 -11.17
C THR A 238 -2.82 8.54 -11.38
N VAL A 239 -1.75 8.60 -10.59
CA VAL A 239 -0.62 7.67 -10.63
C VAL A 239 -0.53 6.93 -9.30
N LEU A 240 -0.50 5.61 -9.36
CA LEU A 240 -0.25 4.71 -8.23
C LEU A 240 1.09 4.01 -8.40
N VAL A 241 1.70 3.63 -7.28
CA VAL A 241 2.88 2.75 -7.26
C VAL A 241 2.51 1.52 -6.45
N ASN A 242 2.65 0.34 -7.05
CA ASN A 242 2.36 -0.94 -6.42
C ASN A 242 3.61 -1.47 -5.71
N ALA A 243 3.85 -0.95 -4.51
CA ALA A 243 4.98 -1.35 -3.66
C ALA A 243 4.95 -2.86 -3.34
N TRP A 244 3.76 -3.46 -3.21
CA TRP A 244 3.62 -4.91 -2.97
C TRP A 244 4.15 -5.75 -4.13
N ALA A 245 3.84 -5.36 -5.37
CA ALA A 245 4.34 -6.07 -6.56
C ALA A 245 5.86 -5.92 -6.69
N ILE A 246 6.37 -4.70 -6.50
CA ILE A 246 7.80 -4.40 -6.61
C ILE A 246 8.62 -5.15 -5.55
N ALA A 247 8.12 -5.20 -4.31
CA ALA A 247 8.74 -5.92 -3.20
C ALA A 247 8.72 -7.46 -3.38
N ARG A 248 8.07 -7.96 -4.43
CA ARG A 248 7.95 -9.39 -4.79
C ARG A 248 8.51 -9.72 -6.17
N ASP A 249 9.13 -8.76 -6.84
CA ASP A 249 9.71 -8.97 -8.16
C ASP A 249 10.91 -9.94 -8.06
N PRO A 250 10.86 -11.12 -8.72
CA PRO A 250 11.94 -12.11 -8.67
C PRO A 250 13.26 -11.59 -9.30
N LYS A 251 13.23 -10.48 -10.06
CA LYS A 251 14.42 -9.79 -10.54
C LYS A 251 15.31 -9.29 -9.40
N TYR A 252 14.71 -8.93 -8.26
CA TYR A 252 15.41 -8.35 -7.10
C TYR A 252 15.33 -9.24 -5.86
N TRP A 253 14.27 -10.03 -5.73
CA TRP A 253 13.97 -10.79 -4.52
C TRP A 253 13.97 -12.30 -4.81
N GLU A 254 15.08 -12.96 -4.50
CA GLU A 254 15.14 -14.41 -4.51
C GLU A 254 14.18 -15.00 -3.46
N HIS A 255 13.42 -16.03 -3.84
CA HIS A 255 12.37 -16.62 -3.00
C HIS A 255 11.46 -15.54 -2.39
N ALA A 256 10.88 -14.70 -3.25
CA ALA A 256 10.26 -13.44 -2.86
C ALA A 256 9.10 -13.55 -1.84
N GLU A 257 8.42 -14.70 -1.78
CA GLU A 257 7.31 -14.94 -0.85
C GLU A 257 7.76 -15.50 0.52
N GLU A 258 9.03 -15.90 0.65
CA GLU A 258 9.57 -16.42 1.91
C GLU A 258 9.96 -15.29 2.85
N PHE A 259 9.59 -15.44 4.14
CA PHE A 259 9.98 -14.52 5.20
C PHE A 259 11.42 -14.82 5.66
N LYS A 260 12.37 -14.06 5.13
CA LYS A 260 13.82 -14.27 5.37
C LYS A 260 14.51 -12.95 5.73
N PRO A 261 14.49 -12.53 7.02
CA PRO A 261 15.14 -11.30 7.47
C PRO A 261 16.61 -11.18 7.06
N GLU A 262 17.31 -12.31 6.94
CA GLU A 262 18.73 -12.41 6.59
C GLU A 262 19.06 -11.73 5.25
N ARG A 263 18.08 -11.56 4.35
CA ARG A 263 18.30 -10.86 3.08
C ARG A 263 18.74 -9.41 3.24
N PHE A 264 18.51 -8.81 4.42
CA PHE A 264 18.92 -7.45 4.74
C PHE A 264 20.22 -7.35 5.56
N GLU A 265 20.91 -8.47 5.84
CA GLU A 265 22.13 -8.48 6.66
C GLU A 265 23.28 -7.66 6.06
N SER A 266 23.36 -7.57 4.72
CA SER A 266 24.38 -6.76 4.03
C SER A 266 24.30 -5.27 4.37
N GLY A 267 23.14 -4.79 4.83
CA GLY A 267 22.91 -3.39 5.16
C GLY A 267 22.86 -2.45 3.93
N THR A 268 22.85 -2.99 2.71
CA THR A 268 22.90 -2.19 1.48
C THR A 268 21.59 -1.47 1.18
N ILE A 269 20.45 -2.10 1.52
CA ILE A 269 19.11 -1.54 1.29
C ILE A 269 18.65 -0.79 2.55
N ASP A 270 18.29 0.47 2.41
CA ASP A 270 17.80 1.31 3.51
C ASP A 270 16.42 1.96 3.24
N PHE A 271 15.92 2.73 4.20
CA PHE A 271 14.60 3.36 4.11
C PHE A 271 14.63 4.76 3.49
N LYS A 272 15.78 5.24 3.00
CA LYS A 272 15.94 6.62 2.50
C LYS A 272 15.30 6.84 1.13
N GLY A 273 14.72 5.80 0.52
CA GLY A 273 13.99 5.90 -0.74
C GLY A 273 14.90 6.01 -1.97
N MET A 274 16.08 5.40 -1.91
CA MET A 274 17.03 5.31 -3.02
C MET A 274 17.01 3.92 -3.68
N ASP A 275 16.57 2.90 -2.94
CA ASP A 275 16.40 1.51 -3.38
C ASP A 275 14.93 1.31 -3.81
N TYR A 276 14.64 1.43 -5.11
CA TYR A 276 13.25 1.44 -5.61
C TYR A 276 12.59 0.07 -5.63
N GLU A 277 13.37 -1.00 -5.49
CA GLU A 277 12.93 -2.35 -5.18
C GLU A 277 12.37 -2.49 -3.75
N TYR A 278 12.66 -1.53 -2.85
CA TYR A 278 12.25 -1.53 -1.46
C TYR A 278 11.73 -0.15 -0.99
N ILE A 279 10.42 0.07 -1.15
CA ILE A 279 9.78 1.38 -0.89
C ILE A 279 8.58 1.33 0.09
N PRO A 280 8.71 0.68 1.27
CA PRO A 280 7.58 0.55 2.20
C PRO A 280 7.08 1.89 2.77
N PHE A 281 7.92 2.93 2.75
CA PHE A 281 7.57 4.31 3.15
C PHE A 281 7.41 5.26 1.95
N GLY A 282 7.42 4.72 0.72
CA GLY A 282 7.54 5.49 -0.50
C GLY A 282 8.92 6.13 -0.68
N ALA A 283 9.01 7.13 -1.56
CA ALA A 283 10.24 7.88 -1.84
C ALA A 283 9.94 9.31 -2.34
N GLY A 284 10.99 10.12 -2.44
CA GLY A 284 10.97 11.49 -2.95
C GLY A 284 10.26 12.48 -2.01
N ARG A 285 9.74 13.58 -2.58
CA ARG A 285 9.10 14.70 -1.84
C ARG A 285 7.91 14.32 -0.94
N ARG A 286 7.37 13.12 -1.11
CA ARG A 286 6.21 12.61 -0.34
C ARG A 286 6.53 11.31 0.40
N ILE A 287 7.82 11.03 0.63
CA ILE A 287 8.26 9.96 1.54
C ILE A 287 7.60 10.17 2.91
N CYS A 288 7.30 9.06 3.60
CA CYS A 288 6.58 9.08 4.86
C CYS A 288 7.23 10.04 5.87
N PRO A 289 6.54 11.11 6.32
CA PRO A 289 7.09 12.04 7.29
C PRO A 289 7.20 11.43 8.70
N GLY A 290 6.45 10.37 8.98
CA GLY A 290 6.43 9.66 10.26
C GLY A 290 7.39 8.48 10.36
N MET A 291 8.28 8.28 9.38
CA MET A 291 9.13 7.09 9.28
C MET A 291 9.99 6.85 10.53
N ALA A 292 10.69 7.87 11.01
CA ALA A 292 11.53 7.74 12.21
C ALA A 292 10.70 7.38 13.45
N PHE A 293 9.57 8.05 13.65
CA PHE A 293 8.64 7.76 14.74
C PHE A 293 8.10 6.33 14.67
N ALA A 294 7.69 5.87 13.48
CA ALA A 294 7.18 4.52 13.27
C ALA A 294 8.26 3.47 13.60
N LEU A 295 9.47 3.64 13.10
CA LEU A 295 10.57 2.70 13.36
C LEU A 295 10.91 2.62 14.84
N SER A 296 11.08 3.75 15.54
CA SER A 296 11.35 3.75 16.99
C SER A 296 10.24 3.04 17.79
N ASN A 297 8.97 3.30 17.47
CA ASN A 297 7.85 2.65 18.16
C ASN A 297 7.77 1.15 17.86
N MET A 298 7.88 0.76 16.59
CA MET A 298 7.82 -0.65 16.20
C MET A 298 8.97 -1.44 16.81
N GLU A 299 10.20 -0.91 16.76
CA GLU A 299 11.38 -1.52 17.38
C GLU A 299 11.19 -1.68 18.89
N LEU A 300 10.77 -0.63 19.60
CA LEU A 300 10.60 -0.68 21.05
C LEU A 300 9.51 -1.68 21.46
N VAL A 301 8.34 -1.62 20.83
CA VAL A 301 7.21 -2.49 21.17
C VAL A 301 7.54 -3.94 20.85
N LEU A 302 8.07 -4.23 19.67
CA LEU A 302 8.43 -5.60 19.31
C LEU A 302 9.55 -6.13 20.22
N ALA A 303 10.59 -5.34 20.50
CA ALA A 303 11.65 -5.71 21.42
C ALA A 303 11.10 -6.07 22.80
N ALA A 304 10.20 -5.24 23.35
CA ALA A 304 9.59 -5.49 24.66
C ALA A 304 8.76 -6.78 24.66
N LEU A 305 7.93 -7.02 23.64
CA LEU A 305 7.11 -8.23 23.53
C LEU A 305 7.97 -9.50 23.44
N LEU A 306 9.04 -9.48 22.66
CA LEU A 306 9.92 -10.64 22.47
C LEU A 306 10.87 -10.89 23.64
N TYR A 307 11.31 -9.82 24.30
CA TYR A 307 12.19 -9.90 25.46
C TYR A 307 11.47 -10.45 26.69
N HIS A 308 10.31 -9.88 27.02
CA HIS A 308 9.58 -10.20 28.25
C HIS A 308 8.81 -11.52 28.20
N PHE A 309 8.41 -11.97 27.01
CA PHE A 309 7.52 -13.13 26.86
C PHE A 309 8.06 -14.17 25.89
N ASP A 310 7.77 -15.44 26.20
CA ASP A 310 7.67 -16.50 25.20
C ASP A 310 6.22 -16.59 24.73
N TRP A 311 6.01 -16.88 23.45
CA TRP A 311 4.68 -16.84 22.83
C TRP A 311 4.25 -18.23 22.36
N LYS A 312 2.99 -18.58 22.61
CA LYS A 312 2.38 -19.82 22.11
C LYS A 312 1.12 -19.52 21.31
N LEU A 313 0.92 -20.29 20.24
CA LEU A 313 -0.36 -20.33 19.53
C LEU A 313 -1.46 -20.90 20.43
N THR A 314 -2.66 -20.37 20.32
CA THR A 314 -3.85 -20.93 20.98
C THR A 314 -4.27 -22.23 20.30
N ALA A 315 -5.00 -23.10 21.01
CA ALA A 315 -5.63 -24.31 20.48
C ALA A 315 -4.73 -25.38 19.82
N GLY A 316 -3.42 -25.41 20.11
CA GLY A 316 -2.51 -26.45 19.59
C GLY A 316 -2.25 -26.37 18.08
N LEU A 317 -2.57 -25.22 17.46
CA LEU A 317 -2.30 -24.94 16.06
C LEU A 317 -0.80 -25.07 15.75
N LYS A 318 -0.48 -25.66 14.60
CA LYS A 318 0.90 -25.67 14.10
C LYS A 318 1.24 -24.33 13.46
N PRO A 319 2.50 -23.86 13.50
CA PRO A 319 2.94 -22.65 12.81
C PRO A 319 2.53 -22.58 11.34
N SER A 320 2.60 -23.70 10.61
CA SER A 320 2.21 -23.81 9.19
C SER A 320 0.71 -23.64 8.93
N GLU A 321 -0.12 -23.81 9.95
CA GLU A 321 -1.59 -23.71 9.87
C GLU A 321 -2.09 -22.32 10.27
N LEU A 322 -1.18 -21.41 10.65
CA LEU A 322 -1.53 -20.06 11.04
C LEU A 322 -2.20 -19.33 9.87
N ASP A 323 -3.38 -18.76 10.11
CA ASP A 323 -4.08 -17.97 9.11
C ASP A 323 -3.30 -16.71 8.74
N MET A 324 -3.04 -16.53 7.44
CA MET A 324 -2.34 -15.38 6.87
C MET A 324 -3.20 -14.64 5.85
N ILE A 325 -4.52 -14.83 5.89
CA ILE A 325 -5.44 -14.13 4.98
C ILE A 325 -5.43 -12.63 5.30
N GLU A 326 -5.37 -11.84 4.24
CA GLU A 326 -5.40 -10.38 4.27
C GLU A 326 -6.80 -9.82 4.05
N GLU A 327 -7.06 -8.67 4.66
CA GLU A 327 -8.20 -7.81 4.36
C GLU A 327 -7.71 -6.41 3.97
N MET A 328 -8.28 -5.84 2.91
CA MET A 328 -7.98 -4.48 2.48
C MET A 328 -8.91 -3.48 3.17
N GLY A 329 -8.33 -2.60 3.98
CA GLY A 329 -9.00 -1.45 4.59
C GLY A 329 -8.19 -0.17 4.39
N ILE A 330 -8.05 0.65 5.43
CA ILE A 330 -7.11 1.79 5.45
C ILE A 330 -5.68 1.28 5.27
N THR A 331 -5.36 0.17 5.92
CA THR A 331 -4.16 -0.65 5.70
C THR A 331 -4.56 -2.04 5.19
N VAL A 332 -3.61 -2.77 4.64
CA VAL A 332 -3.76 -4.22 4.44
C VAL A 332 -3.33 -4.94 5.70
N ARG A 333 -4.33 -5.46 6.42
CA ARG A 333 -4.21 -6.08 7.73
C ARG A 333 -4.58 -7.55 7.65
N LYS A 334 -4.34 -8.29 8.73
CA LYS A 334 -4.91 -9.64 8.85
C LYS A 334 -6.42 -9.56 8.86
N LYS A 335 -7.06 -10.48 8.14
CA LYS A 335 -8.52 -10.62 8.16
C LYS A 335 -9.02 -11.13 9.51
N ASN A 336 -8.31 -12.09 10.08
CA ASN A 336 -8.63 -12.66 11.38
C ASN A 336 -7.53 -12.31 12.40
N ASP A 337 -7.96 -12.00 13.63
CA ASP A 337 -7.05 -11.59 14.70
C ASP A 337 -6.06 -12.71 15.07
N LEU A 338 -4.84 -12.30 15.44
CA LEU A 338 -3.82 -13.20 15.97
C LEU A 338 -4.02 -13.39 17.48
N TYR A 339 -4.48 -14.57 17.89
CA TYR A 339 -4.61 -14.91 19.31
C TYR A 339 -3.39 -15.70 19.78
N LEU A 340 -2.68 -15.17 20.78
CA LEU A 340 -1.50 -15.80 21.39
C LEU A 340 -1.63 -15.88 22.91
N HIS A 341 -0.98 -16.89 23.50
CA HIS A 341 -0.78 -16.99 24.94
C HIS A 341 0.64 -16.52 25.30
N PRO A 342 0.79 -15.39 26.02
CA PRO A 342 2.07 -14.95 26.52
C PRO A 342 2.48 -15.77 27.75
N ILE A 343 3.74 -16.18 27.81
CA ILE A 343 4.39 -16.80 28.97
C ILE A 343 5.48 -15.85 29.44
N VAL A 344 5.36 -15.34 30.66
CA VAL A 344 6.34 -14.42 31.23
C VAL A 344 7.70 -15.13 31.33
N ARG A 345 8.71 -14.55 30.67
CA ARG A 345 10.10 -15.01 30.70
C ARG A 345 10.98 -14.09 31.54
N VAL A 346 10.87 -12.78 31.31
CA VAL A 346 11.50 -11.74 32.13
C VAL A 346 10.37 -10.87 32.68
N PRO A 347 10.10 -10.92 33.99
CA PRO A 347 9.01 -10.14 34.57
C PRO A 347 9.20 -8.65 34.26
N PRO A 348 8.19 -7.98 33.67
CA PRO A 348 8.23 -6.53 33.56
C PRO A 348 8.21 -5.94 34.98
N GLN A 349 8.96 -4.86 35.17
CA GLN A 349 8.98 -4.14 36.45
C GLN A 349 7.55 -3.68 36.78
N SER A 350 7.02 -4.11 37.93
CA SER A 350 5.74 -3.62 38.44
C SER A 350 5.89 -2.15 38.81
N THR A 351 5.13 -1.29 38.12
CA THR A 351 5.00 0.15 38.42
C THR A 351 4.31 0.40 39.75
#